data_AF-A0A822BAU3-F1
#
_entry.id   AF-A0A822BAU3-F1
#
_cell.length_a   1.000
_cell.length_b   1.000
_cell.length_c   1.000
_cell.angle_alpha   90.00
_cell.angle_beta   90.00
_cell.angle_gamma   90.00
#
_symmetry.space_group_name_H-M   'P 1'
#
loop_
_entity.id
_entity.type
_entity.pdbx_description
1 polymer ?
#
loop_
_entity_poly.entity_id
_entity_poly.type
_entity_poly.pdbx_seq_one_letter_code
_entity_poly.pdbx_strand_id
1 'polypeptide(L)'
;MFFLIPLVETSHFRGGTITWRPLNTTPSGSSVDIQIRQRYSWNRASVFCDDTYIASLTQIGDNTSVSCVSGTCSTWNSNLIYTRTYCTDYSVGGSVSSGEIYYTRTVPLNISFSIGFIS
;
A
#
# COMPACT_ATOMS: atom_id res chain seq x y z
N MET A 1 23.00 -18.76 -21.09
CA MET A 1 22.78 -17.97 -19.85
C MET A 1 21.69 -16.96 -20.16
N PHE A 2 20.46 -17.22 -19.73
CA PHE A 2 19.32 -16.32 -19.91
C PHE A 2 19.28 -15.35 -18.73
N PHE A 3 19.44 -14.06 -18.99
CA PHE A 3 19.18 -13.01 -18.01
C PHE A 3 17.69 -12.66 -18.06
N LEU A 4 16.98 -12.88 -16.96
CA LEU A 4 15.67 -12.27 -16.72
C LEU A 4 15.91 -10.79 -16.41
N ILE A 5 15.51 -9.90 -17.32
CA ILE A 5 15.41 -8.46 -17.03
C ILE A 5 13.98 -8.23 -16.53
N PRO A 6 13.76 -7.90 -15.24
CA PRO A 6 12.43 -7.50 -14.80
C PRO A 6 12.06 -6.18 -15.47
N LEU A 7 10.97 -6.18 -16.23
CA LEU A 7 10.33 -4.95 -16.71
C LEU A 7 9.74 -4.25 -15.49
N VAL A 8 10.36 -3.17 -15.02
CA VAL A 8 9.77 -2.30 -14.01
C VAL A 8 8.89 -1.28 -14.75
N GLU A 9 7.59 -1.35 -14.52
CA GLU A 9 6.60 -0.38 -15.02
C GLU A 9 6.73 0.96 -14.27
N THR A 10 7.79 1.73 -14.55
CA THR A 10 8.04 3.03 -13.91
C THR A 10 7.29 4.19 -14.58
N SER A 11 6.49 3.92 -15.61
CA SER A 11 5.82 4.97 -16.39
C SER A 11 4.71 5.67 -15.57
N HIS A 12 4.08 4.90 -14.68
CA HIS A 12 2.91 5.33 -13.93
C HIS A 12 3.10 5.32 -12.40
N PHE A 13 3.90 4.42 -11.82
CA PHE A 13 4.18 4.44 -10.38
C PHE A 13 5.38 5.36 -10.06
N ARG A 14 5.17 6.34 -9.18
CA ARG A 14 6.21 7.31 -8.76
C ARG A 14 6.79 7.00 -7.37
N GLY A 15 6.39 5.88 -6.76
CA GLY A 15 6.86 5.46 -5.45
C GLY A 15 5.82 5.63 -4.35
N GLY A 16 6.20 5.23 -3.14
CA GLY A 16 5.36 5.38 -1.96
C GLY A 16 5.93 4.66 -0.75
N THR A 17 5.11 4.56 0.29
CA THR A 17 5.49 4.01 1.58
C THR A 17 4.38 3.12 2.12
N ILE A 18 4.77 1.96 2.64
CA ILE A 18 3.95 1.12 3.49
C ILE A 18 4.56 1.20 4.88
N THR A 19 3.77 1.68 5.84
CA THR A 19 4.19 1.80 7.25
C THR A 19 3.19 1.09 8.12
N TRP A 20 3.61 0.61 9.29
CA TRP A 20 2.71 0.00 10.24
C TRP A 20 3.08 0.39 11.66
N ARG A 21 2.09 0.38 12.54
CA ARG A 21 2.26 0.58 13.98
C ARG A 21 1.28 -0.29 14.76
N PRO A 22 1.63 -0.77 15.96
CA PRO A 22 0.66 -1.39 16.85
C PRO A 22 -0.37 -0.34 17.31
N LEU A 23 -1.64 -0.73 17.42
CA LEU A 23 -2.72 0.10 17.96
C LEU A 23 -2.78 0.05 19.49
N ASN A 24 -2.31 -1.05 20.09
CA ASN A 24 -2.15 -1.20 21.54
C ASN A 24 -0.68 -1.46 21.86
N THR A 25 -0.10 -0.68 22.76
CA THR A 25 1.32 -0.78 23.16
C THR A 25 1.59 -1.89 24.19
N THR A 26 0.54 -2.41 24.84
CA THR A 26 0.59 -3.53 25.79
C THR A 26 -0.46 -4.59 25.45
N PRO A 27 -0.31 -5.30 24.31
CA PRO A 27 -1.24 -6.36 23.96
C PRO A 27 -1.16 -7.49 25.01
N SER A 28 -2.28 -7.80 25.65
CA SER A 28 -2.44 -8.99 26.49
C SER A 28 -3.08 -10.10 25.65
N GLY A 29 -2.48 -11.30 25.63
CA GLY A 29 -2.97 -12.44 24.84
C GLY A 29 -1.96 -12.95 23.82
N SER A 30 -2.45 -13.48 22.70
CA SER A 30 -1.64 -14.11 21.64
C SER A 30 -1.54 -13.29 20.34
N SER A 31 -2.21 -12.14 20.27
CA SER A 31 -2.26 -11.29 19.06
C SER A 31 -2.25 -9.80 19.39
N VAL A 32 -1.91 -8.99 18.40
CA VAL A 32 -1.91 -7.52 18.46
C VAL A 32 -2.55 -6.95 17.20
N ASP A 33 -3.35 -5.90 17.37
CA ASP A 33 -3.85 -5.14 16.24
C ASP A 33 -2.80 -4.13 15.79
N ILE A 34 -2.48 -4.14 14.50
CA ILE A 34 -1.63 -3.17 13.83
C ILE A 34 -2.47 -2.34 12.88
N GLN A 35 -2.13 -1.05 12.77
CA GLN A 35 -2.61 -0.18 11.72
C GLN A 35 -1.51 -0.06 10.66
N ILE A 36 -1.87 -0.42 9.45
CA ILE A 36 -1.03 -0.30 8.26
C ILE A 36 -1.51 0.93 7.49
N ARG A 37 -0.60 1.85 7.20
CA ARG A 37 -0.82 3.02 6.36
C ARG A 37 -0.04 2.85 5.06
N GLN A 38 -0.75 2.95 3.95
CA GLN A 38 -0.16 2.98 2.62
C GLN A 38 -0.34 4.36 2.03
N ARG A 39 0.73 4.91 1.45
CA ARG A 39 0.69 6.16 0.69
C ARG A 39 1.46 5.96 -0.60
N TYR A 40 0.83 6.25 -1.72
CA TYR A 40 1.39 6.05 -3.05
C TYR A 40 1.26 7.32 -3.87
N SER A 41 2.24 7.54 -4.73
CA SER A 41 2.24 8.60 -5.72
C SER A 41 2.34 7.98 -7.11
N TRP A 42 1.56 8.54 -8.02
CA TRP A 42 1.38 8.05 -9.38
C TRP A 42 1.53 9.18 -10.38
N ASN A 43 1.80 8.83 -11.63
CA ASN A 43 1.67 9.74 -12.76
C ASN A 43 0.20 10.08 -12.96
N ARG A 44 -0.12 11.38 -12.92
CA ARG A 44 -1.51 11.85 -13.01
C ARG A 44 -2.18 11.52 -14.35
N ALA A 45 -1.42 11.41 -15.43
CA ALA A 45 -1.97 11.07 -16.74
C ALA A 45 -2.50 9.63 -16.78
N SER A 46 -1.89 8.72 -16.02
CA SER A 46 -2.29 7.31 -15.93
C SER A 46 -3.26 7.06 -14.78
N VAL A 47 -3.06 7.74 -13.66
CA VAL A 47 -3.87 7.61 -12.44
C VAL A 47 -4.40 8.99 -12.09
N PHE A 48 -5.57 9.31 -12.61
CA PHE A 48 -6.15 10.64 -12.48
C PHE A 48 -6.64 10.93 -11.07
N CYS A 49 -6.46 12.17 -10.63
CA CYS A 49 -7.15 12.74 -9.49
C CYS A 49 -7.34 14.25 -9.65
N ASP A 50 -8.45 14.75 -9.12
CA ASP A 50 -8.81 16.15 -8.99
C ASP A 50 -9.58 16.41 -7.67
N ASP A 51 -10.07 17.63 -7.47
CA ASP A 51 -10.84 18.00 -6.28
C ASP A 51 -12.14 17.19 -6.13
N THR A 52 -12.73 16.73 -7.24
CA THR A 52 -13.93 15.88 -7.20
C THR A 52 -13.59 14.49 -6.68
N TYR A 53 -12.46 13.91 -7.10
CA TYR A 53 -11.98 12.63 -6.60
C TYR A 53 -11.67 12.68 -5.11
N ILE A 54 -11.08 13.79 -4.64
CA ILE A 54 -10.82 14.00 -3.21
C ILE A 54 -12.13 14.11 -2.43
N ALA A 55 -13.07 14.95 -2.89
CA ALA A 55 -14.35 15.16 -2.20
C ALA A 55 -15.23 13.91 -2.16
N SER A 56 -15.17 13.06 -3.18
CA SER A 56 -15.93 11.82 -3.30
C SER A 56 -15.27 10.61 -2.65
N LEU A 57 -14.06 10.76 -2.09
CA LEU A 57 -13.24 9.64 -1.61
C LEU A 57 -13.08 8.57 -2.70
N THR A 58 -12.77 8.99 -3.92
CA THR A 58 -12.55 8.07 -5.03
C THR A 58 -11.20 7.38 -4.86
N GLN A 59 -11.19 6.06 -5.07
CA GLN A 59 -9.99 5.26 -5.00
C GLN A 59 -9.20 5.30 -6.32
N ILE A 60 -7.87 5.41 -6.23
CA ILE A 60 -6.93 5.57 -7.34
C ILE A 60 -5.76 4.58 -7.23
N GLY A 61 -5.11 4.33 -8.37
CA GLY A 61 -3.98 3.42 -8.49
C GLY A 61 -4.40 1.97 -8.76
N ASP A 62 -3.42 1.08 -8.70
CA ASP A 62 -3.59 -0.32 -9.06
C ASP A 62 -4.41 -1.09 -8.05
N ASN A 63 -5.20 -2.03 -8.57
CA ASN A 63 -6.03 -2.94 -7.77
C ASN A 63 -5.31 -4.25 -7.47
N THR A 64 -4.04 -4.17 -7.06
CA THR A 64 -3.23 -5.31 -6.66
C THR A 64 -3.21 -5.46 -5.14
N SER A 65 -2.84 -6.64 -4.65
CA SER A 65 -2.65 -6.85 -3.22
C SER A 65 -1.20 -6.64 -2.78
N VAL A 66 -1.04 -6.17 -1.54
CA VAL A 66 0.26 -6.15 -0.89
C VAL A 66 0.67 -7.58 -0.56
N SER A 67 1.87 -7.95 -1.01
CA SER A 67 2.42 -9.29 -0.84
C SER A 67 3.35 -9.37 0.37
N CYS A 68 3.41 -10.52 1.02
CA CYS A 68 4.44 -10.80 2.01
C CYS A 68 5.73 -11.19 1.29
N VAL A 69 6.80 -10.48 1.58
CA VAL A 69 8.11 -10.61 0.92
C VAL A 69 9.02 -11.56 1.70
N SER A 70 8.96 -11.52 3.04
CA SER A 70 9.82 -12.36 3.90
C SER A 70 9.23 -12.55 5.30
N GLY A 71 9.71 -13.57 6.01
CA GLY A 71 9.31 -13.90 7.38
C GLY A 71 8.11 -14.86 7.44
N THR A 72 7.28 -14.74 8.47
CA THR A 72 6.12 -15.60 8.69
C THR A 72 4.95 -15.21 7.77
N CYS A 73 5.06 -15.53 6.48
CA CYS A 73 4.05 -15.17 5.48
C CYS A 73 2.79 -16.05 5.53
N SER A 74 2.82 -17.20 6.22
CA SER A 74 1.63 -18.07 6.38
C SER A 74 0.48 -17.40 7.13
N THR A 75 0.78 -16.39 7.96
CA THR A 75 -0.21 -15.60 8.68
C THR A 75 -0.70 -14.39 7.88
N TRP A 76 -0.09 -14.11 6.72
CA TRP A 76 -0.45 -12.99 5.87
C TRP A 76 -1.45 -13.42 4.79
N ASN A 77 -2.67 -12.89 4.86
CA ASN A 77 -3.64 -13.06 3.79
C ASN A 77 -3.56 -11.86 2.83
N SER A 78 -2.93 -12.08 1.68
CA SER A 78 -2.71 -11.05 0.65
C SER A 78 -4.03 -10.49 0.09
N ASN A 79 -5.11 -11.26 0.05
CA ASN A 79 -6.39 -10.82 -0.53
C ASN A 79 -7.13 -9.73 0.28
N LEU A 80 -6.55 -9.31 1.41
CA LEU A 80 -7.19 -8.41 2.34
C LEU A 80 -6.62 -6.98 2.31
N ILE A 81 -5.45 -6.76 1.71
CA ILE A 81 -4.81 -5.44 1.68
C ILE A 81 -4.52 -5.08 0.24
N TYR A 82 -5.35 -4.20 -0.32
CA TYR A 82 -5.18 -3.70 -1.66
C TYR A 82 -4.27 -2.47 -1.67
N THR A 83 -3.60 -2.25 -2.79
CA THR A 83 -2.72 -1.11 -3.05
C THR A 83 -3.48 0.13 -3.50
N ARG A 84 -4.76 -0.03 -3.84
CA ARG A 84 -5.62 1.10 -4.23
C ARG A 84 -5.85 2.01 -3.03
N THR A 85 -5.58 3.29 -3.20
CA THR A 85 -5.66 4.30 -2.14
C THR A 85 -6.73 5.33 -2.43
N TYR A 86 -7.29 5.98 -1.42
CA TYR A 86 -8.17 7.13 -1.65
C TYR A 86 -7.34 8.30 -2.14
N CYS A 87 -7.80 9.01 -3.16
CA CYS A 87 -7.07 10.21 -3.56
C CYS A 87 -7.11 11.26 -2.44
N THR A 88 -5.95 11.81 -2.12
CA THR A 88 -5.81 12.85 -1.11
C THR A 88 -5.24 14.15 -1.66
N ASP A 89 -4.50 14.09 -2.77
CA ASP A 89 -3.83 15.26 -3.33
C ASP A 89 -3.42 15.04 -4.80
N TYR A 90 -3.21 16.11 -5.55
CA TYR A 90 -2.71 16.07 -6.92
C TYR A 90 -1.95 17.35 -7.31
N SER A 91 -1.05 17.23 -8.29
CA SER A 91 -0.35 18.36 -8.91
C SER A 91 -0.43 18.26 -10.42
N VAL A 92 -1.04 19.26 -11.06
CA VAL A 92 -1.11 19.36 -12.52
C VAL A 92 0.27 19.66 -13.09
N GLY A 93 0.98 20.65 -12.54
CA GLY A 93 2.32 21.03 -13.00
C GLY A 93 3.38 19.96 -12.75
N GLY A 94 3.25 19.18 -11.67
CA GLY A 94 4.14 18.04 -11.38
C GLY A 94 3.74 16.73 -12.07
N SER A 95 2.54 16.66 -12.67
CA SER A 95 1.94 15.43 -13.17
C SER A 95 1.97 14.29 -12.14
N VAL A 96 1.48 14.59 -10.93
CA VAL A 96 1.42 13.66 -9.80
C VAL A 96 0.01 13.56 -9.25
N SER A 97 -0.42 12.35 -8.92
CA SER A 97 -1.58 12.08 -8.08
C SER A 97 -1.13 11.28 -6.87
N SER A 98 -1.64 11.62 -5.69
CA SER A 98 -1.27 10.98 -4.43
C SER A 98 -2.51 10.47 -3.72
N GLY A 99 -2.40 9.28 -3.15
CA GLY A 99 -3.46 8.71 -2.35
C GLY A 99 -2.96 8.01 -1.12
N GLU A 100 -3.86 7.86 -0.17
CA GLU A 100 -3.62 7.22 1.12
C GLU A 100 -4.75 6.27 1.51
N ILE A 101 -4.42 5.21 2.25
CA ILE A 101 -5.40 4.32 2.87
C ILE A 101 -4.83 3.71 4.15
N TYR A 102 -5.74 3.36 5.05
CA TYR A 102 -5.45 2.71 6.32
C TYR A 102 -6.15 1.36 6.39
N TYR A 103 -5.46 0.35 6.91
CA TYR A 103 -6.00 -0.96 7.21
C TYR A 103 -5.67 -1.33 8.64
N THR A 104 -6.63 -1.91 9.36
CA THR A 104 -6.38 -2.55 10.66
C THR A 104 -6.30 -4.05 10.47
N ARG A 105 -5.27 -4.68 11.06
CA ARG A 105 -5.06 -6.12 11.00
C ARG A 105 -4.64 -6.66 12.34
N THR A 106 -5.22 -7.79 12.71
CA THR A 106 -4.77 -8.58 13.85
C THR A 106 -3.66 -9.52 13.39
N VAL A 107 -2.51 -9.46 14.04
CA VAL A 107 -1.36 -10.33 13.78
C VAL A 107 -0.98 -11.08 15.06
N PRO A 108 -0.52 -12.34 14.97
CA PRO A 108 0.04 -13.03 16.13
C PRO A 108 1.18 -12.26 16.77
N LEU A 109 1.35 -12.38 18.09
CA LEU A 109 2.52 -11.84 18.78
C LEU A 109 3.77 -12.66 18.45
N ASN A 110 4.93 -12.01 18.59
CA ASN A 110 6.26 -12.62 18.43
C ASN A 110 6.55 -13.20 17.03
N ILE A 111 5.88 -12.69 15.99
CA ILE A 111 6.22 -12.98 14.60
C ILE A 111 6.94 -11.80 13.96
N SER A 112 7.77 -12.09 12.96
CA SER A 112 8.38 -11.09 12.09
C SER A 112 7.99 -11.38 10.65
N PHE A 113 7.56 -10.34 9.94
CA PHE A 113 7.24 -10.43 8.53
C PHE A 113 7.52 -9.08 7.85
N SER A 114 7.70 -9.11 6.54
CA SER A 114 7.85 -7.93 5.70
C SER A 114 6.86 -8.00 4.56
N ILE A 115 6.25 -6.86 4.26
CA ILE A 115 5.24 -6.72 3.20
C ILE A 115 5.70 -5.67 2.20
N GLY A 116 5.31 -5.85 0.95
CA GLY A 116 5.69 -4.98 -0.14
C GLY A 116 4.62 -4.92 -1.21
N PHE A 117 4.55 -3.78 -1.88
CA PHE A 117 3.86 -3.68 -3.15
C PHE A 117 4.73 -4.34 -4.21
N ILE A 118 4.21 -5.38 -4.85
CA ILE A 118 4.83 -6.05 -5.99
C ILE A 118 3.89 -5.82 -7.18
N SER A 119 4.32 -4.98 -8.13
CA SER A 119 3.68 -4.78 -9.43
C SER A 119 4.31 -5.69 -10.47
#